data_AF-E4UPB0-F1
#
_entry.id   AF-E4UPB0-F1
#
_cell.length_a   1.000
_cell.length_b   1.000
_cell.length_c   1.000
_cell.angle_alpha   90.00
_cell.angle_beta   90.00
_cell.angle_gamma   90.00
#
_symmetry.space_group_name_H-M   'P 1'
#
loop_
_entity.id
_entity.type
_entity.pdbx_description
1 polymer ?
#
loop_
_entity_poly.entity_id
_entity_poly.type
_entity_poly.pdbx_seq_one_letter_code
_entity_poly.pdbx_strand_id
1 'polypeptide(L)'
;MEDGFQVIVKIPYQISVPKTYATASEAATLTFLRSKDIPVPEVYGWASTTDNPVGIEYIIMEKLFNIPFASTGSLYFKSDIPPHLQQKLYAPGIPDREDDSKTYCIGLTTDYMFWYGKRAELQLDRGPFQRG
;
A
#
# COMPACT_ATOMS: atom_id res chain seq x y z
N MET A 1 -24.64 -17.41 -0.70
CA MET A 1 -23.90 -17.98 0.44
C MET A 1 -22.61 -17.18 0.48
N GLU A 2 -22.47 -16.27 1.43
CA GLU A 2 -21.22 -15.53 1.62
C GLU A 2 -20.39 -16.37 2.61
N ASP A 3 -19.26 -16.88 2.16
CA ASP A 3 -18.33 -17.71 2.94
C ASP A 3 -17.50 -16.87 3.95
N GLY A 4 -17.73 -15.56 4.01
CA GLY A 4 -16.99 -14.63 4.85
C GLY A 4 -15.56 -14.38 4.36
N PHE A 5 -15.17 -14.89 3.18
CA PHE A 5 -13.86 -14.69 2.60
C PHE A 5 -13.70 -13.23 2.16
N GLN A 6 -12.65 -12.57 2.64
CA GLN A 6 -12.36 -11.17 2.34
C GLN A 6 -10.98 -11.05 1.68
N VAL A 7 -10.92 -10.29 0.60
CA VAL A 7 -9.68 -10.00 -0.12
C VAL A 7 -9.45 -8.50 -0.25
N ILE A 8 -8.21 -8.11 -0.48
CA ILE A 8 -7.83 -6.77 -0.88
C ILE A 8 -7.47 -6.83 -2.37
N VAL A 9 -8.05 -5.93 -3.16
CA VAL A 9 -7.60 -5.69 -4.54
C VAL A 9 -6.76 -4.42 -4.55
N LYS A 10 -5.49 -4.57 -4.87
CA LYS A 10 -4.56 -3.45 -5.10
C LYS A 10 -4.52 -3.17 -6.59
N ILE A 11 -4.89 -1.95 -6.97
CA ILE A 11 -4.78 -1.44 -8.34
C ILE A 11 -3.67 -0.39 -8.35
N PRO A 12 -2.58 -0.57 -9.12
CA PRO A 12 -1.56 0.45 -9.23
C PRO A 12 -2.11 1.65 -10.00
N TYR A 13 -1.70 2.84 -9.60
CA TYR A 13 -2.01 4.04 -10.36
C TYR A 13 -1.30 4.02 -11.72
N GLN A 14 -2.00 4.38 -12.80
CA GLN A 14 -1.49 4.28 -14.18
C GLN A 14 -0.27 5.16 -14.51
N ILE A 15 0.15 6.02 -13.58
CA ILE A 15 1.28 6.95 -13.70
C ILE A 15 2.58 6.32 -13.13
N SER A 16 2.48 5.15 -12.50
CA SER A 16 3.63 4.37 -12.03
C SER A 16 4.53 3.99 -13.22
N VAL A 17 5.78 4.45 -13.22
CA VAL A 17 6.79 4.04 -14.20
C VAL A 17 7.84 3.20 -13.47
N PRO A 18 8.20 2.00 -13.96
CA PRO A 18 7.71 1.36 -15.18
C PRO A 18 6.32 0.73 -15.01
N LYS A 19 5.46 0.93 -16.02
CA LYS A 19 4.22 0.16 -16.17
C LYS A 19 4.56 -1.33 -16.21
N THR A 20 3.70 -2.21 -15.71
CA THR A 20 3.91 -3.67 -15.64
C THR A 20 4.91 -4.16 -14.59
N TYR A 21 6.14 -3.65 -14.57
CA TYR A 21 7.18 -4.24 -13.71
C TYR A 21 6.92 -4.03 -12.21
N ALA A 22 6.27 -2.94 -11.81
CA ALA A 22 5.95 -2.68 -10.41
C ALA A 22 5.02 -3.77 -9.83
N THR A 23 3.91 -4.05 -10.52
CA THR A 23 2.93 -5.07 -10.13
C THR A 23 3.55 -6.46 -10.11
N ALA A 24 4.31 -6.82 -11.16
CA ALA A 24 4.98 -8.11 -11.24
C ALA A 24 6.02 -8.29 -10.12
N SER A 25 6.83 -7.26 -9.85
CA SER A 25 7.86 -7.28 -8.81
C SER A 25 7.25 -7.41 -7.41
N GLU A 26 6.16 -6.69 -7.14
CA GLU A 26 5.47 -6.77 -5.86
C GLU A 26 4.83 -8.16 -5.64
N ALA A 27 4.10 -8.68 -6.63
CA ALA A 27 3.52 -10.02 -6.56
C ALA A 27 4.60 -11.10 -6.36
N ALA A 28 5.73 -10.99 -7.07
CA ALA A 28 6.87 -11.89 -6.91
C ALA A 28 7.49 -11.78 -5.51
N THR A 29 7.64 -10.58 -4.97
CA THR A 29 8.19 -10.34 -3.63
C THR A 29 7.31 -10.96 -2.55
N LEU A 30 5.99 -10.74 -2.60
CA LEU A 30 5.05 -11.35 -1.65
C LEU A 30 5.09 -12.88 -1.70
N THR A 31 5.07 -13.44 -2.90
CA THR A 31 5.16 -14.90 -3.12
C THR A 31 6.48 -15.46 -2.57
N PHE A 32 7.60 -14.78 -2.84
CA PHE A 32 8.91 -15.19 -2.35
C PHE A 32 8.99 -15.14 -0.82
N LEU A 33 8.57 -14.04 -0.19
CA LEU A 33 8.60 -13.90 1.27
C LEU A 33 7.72 -14.96 1.96
N ARG A 34 6.52 -15.22 1.42
CA ARG A 34 5.64 -16.28 1.92
C ARG A 34 6.29 -17.67 1.80
N SER A 35 7.04 -17.93 0.72
CA SER A 35 7.82 -19.18 0.56
C SER A 35 8.97 -19.35 1.57
N LYS A 36 9.25 -18.32 2.38
CA LYS A 36 10.22 -18.32 3.48
C LYS A 36 9.56 -18.26 4.85
N ASP A 37 8.27 -18.61 4.94
CA ASP A 37 7.47 -18.60 6.16
C ASP A 37 7.36 -17.20 6.82
N ILE A 38 7.56 -16.12 6.05
CA ILE A 38 7.37 -14.75 6.53
C ILE A 38 5.88 -14.40 6.43
N PRO A 39 5.26 -13.85 7.48
CA PRO A 39 3.82 -13.54 7.51
C PRO A 39 3.50 -12.28 6.69
N VAL A 40 3.44 -12.44 5.37
CA VAL A 40 2.97 -11.44 4.39
C VAL A 40 1.64 -11.87 3.79
N PRO A 41 0.83 -10.98 3.18
CA PRO A 41 -0.41 -11.39 2.51
C PRO A 41 -0.18 -12.46 1.45
N GLU A 42 -1.00 -13.50 1.44
CA GLU A 42 -1.05 -14.45 0.32
C GLU A 42 -1.60 -13.77 -0.94
N VAL A 43 -0.98 -14.02 -2.10
CA VAL A 43 -1.44 -13.51 -3.40
C VAL A 43 -2.35 -14.56 -4.05
N TYR A 44 -3.62 -14.22 -4.26
CA TYR A 44 -4.60 -15.09 -4.90
C TYR A 44 -4.63 -14.96 -6.43
N GLY A 45 -4.24 -13.81 -6.96
CA GLY A 45 -4.15 -13.57 -8.40
C GLY A 45 -3.62 -12.19 -8.71
N TRP A 46 -3.00 -12.00 -9.87
CA TRP A 46 -2.46 -10.71 -10.29
C TRP A 46 -2.36 -10.62 -11.81
N ALA A 47 -2.36 -9.40 -12.34
CA ALA A 47 -2.07 -9.12 -13.74
C ALA A 47 -1.23 -7.84 -13.83
N SER A 48 -0.10 -7.90 -14.53
CA SER A 48 0.78 -6.75 -14.76
C SER A 48 0.60 -6.08 -16.13
N THR A 49 -0.22 -6.65 -17.00
CA THR A 49 -0.57 -6.05 -18.29
C THR A 49 -2.04 -5.67 -18.29
N THR A 50 -2.43 -4.76 -19.17
CA THR A 50 -3.85 -4.42 -19.39
C THR A 50 -4.57 -5.43 -20.29
N ASP A 51 -3.83 -6.43 -20.82
CA ASP A 51 -4.38 -7.53 -21.61
C ASP A 51 -4.97 -8.60 -20.68
N ASN A 52 -6.02 -8.20 -19.96
CA ASN A 52 -6.79 -9.03 -19.06
C ASN A 52 -8.25 -8.52 -19.01
N PRO A 53 -9.23 -9.32 -18.55
CA PRO A 53 -10.64 -8.92 -18.56
C PRO A 53 -10.98 -7.64 -17.77
N VAL A 54 -10.14 -7.23 -16.81
CA VAL A 54 -10.31 -6.01 -16.00
C VAL A 54 -9.75 -4.78 -16.74
N GLY A 55 -8.88 -4.96 -17.73
CA GLY A 55 -8.31 -3.89 -18.56
C GLY A 55 -7.24 -3.03 -17.86
N ILE A 56 -6.87 -3.39 -16.63
CA ILE A 56 -5.89 -2.70 -15.79
C ILE A 56 -5.03 -3.70 -15.03
N GLU A 57 -3.88 -3.25 -14.55
CA GLU A 57 -3.05 -4.04 -13.64
C GLU A 57 -3.76 -4.22 -12.28
N TYR A 58 -3.51 -5.34 -11.59
CA TYR A 58 -4.03 -5.57 -10.25
C TYR A 58 -3.25 -6.66 -9.50
N ILE A 59 -3.38 -6.66 -8.17
CA ILE A 59 -3.05 -7.78 -7.27
C ILE A 59 -4.25 -8.04 -6.36
N ILE A 60 -4.73 -9.27 -6.34
CA ILE A 60 -5.73 -9.78 -5.39
C ILE A 60 -4.97 -10.54 -4.31
N MET A 61 -5.13 -10.13 -3.05
CA MET A 61 -4.37 -10.69 -1.94
C MET A 61 -5.19 -10.82 -0.65
N GLU A 62 -4.67 -11.61 0.28
CA GLU A 62 -5.19 -11.84 1.62
C GLU A 62 -5.38 -10.53 2.39
N LYS A 63 -6.55 -10.39 3.03
CA LYS A 63 -6.76 -9.33 4.02
C LYS A 63 -6.21 -9.78 5.37
N LEU A 64 -5.04 -9.28 5.76
CA LEU A 64 -4.40 -9.69 7.02
C LEU A 64 -5.15 -9.23 8.29
N PHE A 65 -5.64 -7.98 8.29
CA PHE A 65 -6.24 -7.38 9.49
C PHE A 65 -7.53 -6.63 9.16
N ASN A 66 -8.48 -6.66 10.09
CA ASN A 66 -9.68 -5.85 10.05
C ASN A 66 -9.62 -4.75 11.11
N ILE A 67 -8.73 -3.77 10.90
CA ILE A 67 -8.53 -2.65 11.81
C ILE A 67 -9.31 -1.43 11.29
N PRO A 68 -10.38 -0.97 11.97
CA PRO A 68 -11.15 0.17 11.52
C PRO A 68 -10.45 1.48 11.90
N PHE A 69 -9.83 2.13 10.91
CA PHE A 69 -9.22 3.45 11.09
C PHE A 69 -10.25 4.58 11.02
N ALA A 70 -10.00 5.69 11.73
CA ALA A 70 -10.91 6.83 11.78
C ALA A 70 -10.87 7.72 10.53
N SER A 71 -9.79 7.64 9.76
CA SER A 71 -9.53 8.52 8.62
C SER A 71 -8.70 7.82 7.54
N THR A 72 -8.77 8.34 6.32
CA THR A 72 -7.92 7.93 5.20
C THR A 72 -6.62 8.74 5.21
N GLY A 73 -5.49 8.08 5.02
CA GLY A 73 -4.16 8.70 5.08
C GLY A 73 -3.06 7.65 5.18
N SER A 74 -1.86 8.10 5.54
CA SER A 74 -0.75 7.21 5.89
C SER A 74 -0.61 7.08 7.41
N LEU A 75 -0.11 5.94 7.88
CA LEU A 75 0.21 5.71 9.30
C LEU A 75 1.56 6.36 9.63
N TYR A 76 1.63 7.08 10.75
CA TYR A 76 2.85 7.73 11.23
C TYR A 76 3.04 7.56 12.73
N PHE A 77 4.29 7.71 13.17
CA PHE A 77 4.57 8.07 14.56
C PHE A 77 4.10 9.50 14.84
N LYS A 78 3.46 9.72 15.99
CA LYS A 78 3.00 11.06 16.41
C LYS A 78 4.16 12.04 16.61
N SER A 79 5.36 11.54 16.93
CA SER A 79 6.56 12.37 17.05
C SER A 79 6.93 13.08 15.75
N ASP A 80 6.58 12.48 14.60
CA ASP A 80 7.05 12.93 13.29
C ASP A 80 6.06 13.88 12.60
N ILE A 81 4.85 14.00 13.15
CA ILE A 81 3.75 14.77 12.56
C ILE A 81 3.33 15.90 13.50
N PRO A 82 3.29 17.17 13.05
CA PRO A 82 2.78 18.27 13.86
C PRO A 82 1.37 18.00 14.40
N PRO A 83 1.02 18.38 15.65
CA PRO A 83 -0.26 18.02 16.28
C PRO A 83 -1.51 18.36 15.47
N HIS A 84 -1.47 19.45 14.69
CA HIS A 84 -2.59 19.88 13.85
C HIS A 84 -2.81 19.03 12.58
N LEU A 85 -1.84 18.18 12.22
CA LEU A 85 -1.92 17.24 11.10
C LEU A 85 -2.20 15.80 11.56
N GLN A 86 -2.24 15.56 12.88
CA GLN A 86 -2.51 14.23 13.44
C GLN A 86 -4.02 13.97 13.47
N GLN A 87 -4.48 13.02 12.68
CA GLN A 87 -5.83 12.47 12.73
C GLN A 87 -5.92 11.29 13.70
N LYS A 88 -7.13 11.01 14.18
CA LYS A 88 -7.38 9.88 15.08
C LYS A 88 -7.02 8.57 14.40
N LEU A 89 -6.42 7.66 15.17
CA LEU A 89 -6.03 6.34 14.68
C LEU A 89 -7.27 5.48 14.39
N TYR A 90 -8.07 5.16 15.41
CA TYR A 90 -9.23 4.27 15.27
C TYR A 90 -10.56 5.00 15.10
N ALA A 91 -11.48 4.33 14.40
CA ALA A 91 -12.86 4.76 14.29
C ALA A 91 -13.54 4.84 15.68
N PRO A 92 -14.56 5.70 15.86
CA PRO A 92 -15.30 5.79 17.13
C PRO A 92 -15.82 4.43 17.61
N GLY A 93 -15.64 4.13 18.89
CA GLY A 93 -16.12 2.89 19.52
C GLY A 93 -15.17 1.70 19.40
N ILE A 94 -14.05 1.83 18.70
CA ILE A 94 -12.98 0.81 18.69
C ILE A 94 -12.07 1.01 19.90
N PRO A 95 -11.85 -0.04 20.73
CA PRO A 95 -11.00 0.06 21.90
C PRO A 95 -9.54 0.19 21.49
N ASP A 96 -8.86 1.15 22.11
CA ASP A 96 -7.41 1.32 21.98
C ASP A 96 -6.69 0.41 22.98
N ARG A 97 -6.59 -0.88 22.62
CA ARG A 97 -6.19 -1.94 23.57
C ARG A 97 -4.72 -1.88 23.98
N GLU A 98 -3.87 -1.31 23.13
CA GLU A 98 -2.42 -1.20 23.35
C GLU A 98 -1.96 0.25 23.52
N ASP A 99 -2.91 1.18 23.65
CA ASP A 99 -2.62 2.62 23.76
C ASP A 99 -1.85 3.13 22.53
N ASP A 100 -2.12 2.52 21.38
CA ASP A 100 -1.50 2.79 20.09
C ASP A 100 -1.73 4.24 19.69
N SER A 101 -2.85 4.86 20.09
CA SER A 101 -3.12 6.27 19.78
C SER A 101 -2.20 7.26 20.51
N LYS A 102 -1.37 6.81 21.47
CA LYS A 102 -0.27 7.62 22.03
C LYS A 102 0.97 7.63 21.14
N THR A 103 1.18 6.57 20.37
CA THR A 103 2.38 6.38 19.55
C THR A 103 2.12 6.71 18.09
N TYR A 104 0.95 6.34 17.58
CA TYR A 104 0.59 6.41 16.16
C TYR A 104 -0.58 7.35 15.90
N CYS A 105 -0.58 7.92 14.71
CA CYS A 105 -1.71 8.67 14.15
C CYS A 105 -1.84 8.41 12.66
N ILE A 106 -3.02 8.71 12.11
CA ILE A 106 -3.16 8.87 10.67
C ILE A 106 -2.77 10.30 10.31
N GLY A 107 -1.88 10.47 9.35
CA GLY A 107 -1.46 11.77 8.84
C GLY A 107 -1.89 11.98 7.40
N LEU A 108 -1.32 13.01 6.76
CA LEU A 108 -1.48 13.22 5.33
C LEU A 108 -1.02 12.00 4.54
N THR A 109 -1.65 11.76 3.40
CA THR A 109 -1.25 10.69 2.50
C THR A 109 0.17 10.94 1.95
N THR A 110 1.07 9.96 2.09
CA THR A 110 2.41 9.96 1.46
C THR A 110 2.39 9.55 -0.01
N ASP A 111 1.22 9.48 -0.62
CA ASP A 111 1.06 9.00 -1.99
C ASP A 111 2.00 9.75 -2.94
N TYR A 112 2.66 8.96 -3.76
CA TYR A 112 3.64 9.36 -4.74
C TYR A 112 3.20 10.55 -5.61
N MET A 113 1.90 10.66 -5.89
CA MET A 113 1.35 11.74 -6.70
C MET A 113 1.54 13.13 -6.11
N PHE A 114 1.63 13.27 -4.79
CA PHE A 114 1.92 14.56 -4.14
C PHE A 114 3.40 14.98 -4.27
N TRP A 115 4.29 14.07 -4.67
CA TRP A 115 5.74 14.27 -4.67
C TRP A 115 6.40 14.14 -6.06
N TYR A 116 5.67 13.69 -7.08
CA TYR A 116 6.24 13.34 -8.39
C TYR A 116 6.97 14.49 -9.10
N GLY A 117 6.43 15.71 -9.05
CA GLY A 117 7.00 16.87 -9.74
C GLY A 117 8.44 17.21 -9.32
N LYS A 118 8.76 17.13 -8.02
CA LYS A 118 10.10 17.46 -7.48
C LYS A 118 11.07 16.29 -7.48
N ARG A 119 10.58 15.05 -7.46
CA ARG A 119 11.44 13.85 -7.46
C ARG A 119 12.02 13.52 -8.83
N ALA A 120 11.37 13.95 -9.92
CA ALA A 120 11.95 13.86 -11.25
C ALA A 120 13.27 14.65 -11.37
N GLU A 121 13.42 15.71 -10.57
CA GLU A 121 14.60 16.59 -10.54
C GLU A 121 15.73 16.07 -9.65
N LEU A 122 15.48 15.05 -8.80
CA LEU A 122 16.51 14.47 -7.95
C LEU A 122 17.49 13.65 -8.79
N GLN A 123 18.76 14.04 -8.75
CA GLN A 123 19.87 13.30 -9.35
C GLN A 123 20.18 12.06 -8.50
N LEU A 124 19.43 10.99 -8.75
CA LEU A 124 19.61 9.69 -8.12
C LEU A 124 19.91 8.66 -9.21
N ASP A 125 20.84 7.75 -8.93
CA ASP A 125 21.07 6.57 -9.76
C ASP A 125 19.78 5.73 -9.80
N ARG A 126 19.24 5.52 -11.00
CA ARG A 126 17.99 4.77 -11.23
C ARG A 126 18.26 3.32 -11.65
N GLY A 127 19.48 2.86 -11.49
CA GLY A 127 19.92 1.55 -11.94
C GLY A 127 20.09 1.50 -13.47
N PRO A 128 20.37 0.31 -14.01
CA PRO A 128 20.85 0.14 -15.39
C PRO A 128 19.78 0.36 -16.48
N PHE A 129 18.54 0.72 -16.12
CA PHE A 129 17.46 0.88 -17.08
C PHE A 129 17.43 2.31 -17.66
N GLN A 130 17.85 2.45 -18.92
CA GLN A 130 17.67 3.70 -19.67
C GLN A 130 16.26 3.78 -20.25
N ARG A 131 15.70 5.00 -20.28
CA ARG A 131 14.40 5.26 -20.92
C ARG A 131 14.53 4.91 -22.41
N GLY A 132 13.78 3.89 -22.84
CA GLY A 132 13.52 3.61 -24.26
C GLY A 132 12.63 4.67 -24.88
#